data_AF-A0A7Y8IQY4-F1
#
_entry.id   AF-A0A7Y8IQY4-F1
#
_cell.length_a   1.000
_cell.length_b   1.000
_cell.length_c   1.000
_cell.angle_alpha   90.00
_cell.angle_beta   90.00
_cell.angle_gamma   90.00
#
_symmetry.space_group_name_H-M   'P 1'
#
loop_
_entity.id
_entity.type
_entity.pdbx_description
1 polymer ?
#
loop_
_entity_poly.entity_id
_entity_poly.type
_entity_poly.pdbx_seq_one_letter_code
_entity_poly.pdbx_strand_id
1 'polypeptide(L)'
;MKRIAGAVALVVCWLVGGYSALAAGLTVTILHTNDLHAHVEPTTYRGNELGGYARQASLIERFRATDPNPLLLCAGDTFQGTLYFTVYEGLADLAYMNFVGYQAMAIGNHEFDRGPEVLARFAALARFPLLAANLEVDARSNLAPFVKPSTVLPVAGERIGVVGAVPVDLASISSPGPTVRVRDHVASIQAAIDALAAAGVDKIILLSHLGYEEDVAVAGRLRGVDVIVGGHSHTLLGAVPHLPQPRGPYPTVARDLAGDTVLVVQAWEWGKVLGRIQVTFDEGGRVARWDEAGPVAVDSSVPEEPTVRSLVAAFAHPLAATRDRVVGHSERGIAKTRVTPRHAESPMANVVADAMLAATAQGGSVAAFVNIGGVRAGIEPGPITYGQAVTVQPFANTLVQLDLSGSELASVLEETLGSLPESSAGLLCPSHGTSYVIDLGKPPGQRVTQLMVAGKPVESEQVYRITVPSFLAAGGDGHAKLAQANRRRYDTGTLDIDAFVAYLQAHDPTDGTLEGRVTVVGTPTP
;
A
#
# COMPACT_ATOMS: atom_id res chain seq x y z
N MET A 1 9.14 65.64 77.21
CA MET A 1 8.55 66.30 76.02
C MET A 1 8.88 65.48 74.78
N LYS A 2 7.85 65.01 74.06
CA LYS A 2 7.78 64.57 72.63
C LYS A 2 8.81 63.51 72.16
N ARG A 3 8.41 62.24 72.00
CA ARG A 3 7.93 61.59 70.72
C ARG A 3 8.86 61.95 69.54
N ILE A 4 9.48 60.98 68.86
CA ILE A 4 8.89 60.25 67.72
C ILE A 4 9.61 58.89 67.54
N ALA A 5 8.83 57.81 67.49
CA ALA A 5 9.25 56.51 66.97
C ALA A 5 8.98 56.51 65.45
N GLY A 6 10.01 56.26 64.64
CA GLY A 6 9.90 56.06 63.21
C GLY A 6 9.98 54.58 62.88
N ALA A 7 8.83 53.98 62.52
CA ALA A 7 8.76 52.63 61.98
C ALA A 7 9.24 52.64 60.52
N VAL A 8 10.25 51.84 60.20
CA VAL A 8 10.63 51.52 58.83
C VAL A 8 9.75 50.36 58.38
N ALA A 9 8.70 50.67 57.61
CA ALA A 9 7.92 49.66 56.91
C ALA A 9 8.68 49.25 55.64
N LEU A 10 9.24 48.04 55.65
CA LEU A 10 9.81 47.42 54.46
C LEU A 10 8.62 46.92 53.60
N VAL A 11 8.25 47.70 52.59
CA VAL A 11 7.27 47.29 51.58
C VAL A 11 7.94 46.26 50.67
N VAL A 12 7.69 44.99 50.92
CA VAL A 12 7.98 43.91 49.96
C VAL A 12 6.86 43.91 48.93
N CYS A 13 7.06 44.62 47.82
CA CYS A 13 6.23 44.48 46.64
C CYS A 13 6.42 43.07 46.06
N TRP A 14 5.51 42.15 46.36
CA TRP A 14 5.28 40.97 45.53
C TRP A 14 4.71 41.44 44.20
N LEU A 15 5.59 41.73 43.24
CA LEU A 15 5.23 41.73 41.82
C LEU A 15 4.91 40.28 41.45
N VAL A 16 3.66 39.86 41.68
CA VAL A 16 3.08 38.72 40.97
C VAL A 16 2.92 39.19 39.52
N GLY A 17 4.01 39.11 38.77
CA GLY A 17 3.99 39.14 37.32
C GLY A 17 3.23 37.90 36.86
N GLY A 18 1.92 38.03 36.75
CA GLY A 18 1.12 37.13 35.94
C GLY A 18 1.58 37.29 34.50
N TYR A 19 2.64 36.56 34.14
CA TYR A 19 2.73 36.05 32.79
C TYR A 19 1.55 35.11 32.66
N SER A 20 0.45 35.62 32.10
CA SER A 20 -0.42 34.76 31.30
C SER A 20 0.51 34.17 30.25
N ALA A 21 1.05 32.98 30.51
CA ALA A 21 1.47 32.11 29.45
C ALA A 21 0.23 32.02 28.56
N LEU A 22 0.24 32.68 27.41
CA LEU A 22 -0.61 32.27 26.31
C LEU A 22 -0.30 30.79 26.17
N ALA A 23 -1.20 29.94 26.65
CA ALA A 23 -1.05 28.51 26.60
C ALA A 23 -0.98 28.16 25.11
N ALA A 24 0.25 27.93 24.64
CA ALA A 24 0.51 27.71 23.24
C ALA A 24 0.00 26.32 22.90
N GLY A 25 -0.91 26.22 21.93
CA GLY A 25 -1.38 24.95 21.40
C GLY A 25 -0.23 24.01 21.01
N LEU A 26 -0.47 22.70 21.05
CA LEU A 26 0.56 21.71 20.73
C LEU A 26 0.78 21.66 19.21
N THR A 27 1.96 22.04 18.75
CA THR A 27 2.39 21.78 17.36
C THR A 27 3.19 20.49 17.29
N VAL A 28 2.81 19.58 16.39
CA VAL A 28 3.54 18.34 16.07
C VAL A 28 3.83 18.25 14.59
N THR A 29 4.94 17.63 14.25
CA THR A 29 5.27 17.27 12.87
C THR A 29 5.07 15.79 12.67
N ILE A 30 4.15 15.42 11.78
CA ILE A 30 3.94 14.03 11.40
C ILE A 30 4.78 13.77 10.15
N LEU A 31 5.87 13.02 10.35
CA LEU A 31 6.63 12.36 9.30
C LEU A 31 5.99 10.99 9.05
N HIS A 32 5.73 10.66 7.79
CA HIS A 32 5.10 9.38 7.49
C HIS A 32 5.52 8.76 6.17
N THR A 33 5.39 7.44 6.14
CA THR A 33 5.54 6.60 4.96
C THR A 33 4.38 5.64 4.86
N ASN A 34 4.17 5.13 3.65
CA ASN A 34 3.22 4.08 3.32
C ASN A 34 3.77 3.31 2.12
N ASP A 35 3.41 2.04 1.99
CA ASP A 35 3.65 1.25 0.78
C ASP A 35 5.13 1.19 0.36
N LEU A 36 6.02 0.99 1.34
CA LEU A 36 7.47 0.88 1.09
C LEU A 36 7.80 -0.34 0.23
N HIS A 37 7.03 -1.43 0.35
CA HIS A 37 7.12 -2.61 -0.50
C HIS A 37 8.54 -3.14 -0.69
N ALA A 38 9.30 -3.26 0.39
CA ALA A 38 10.68 -3.74 0.36
C ALA A 38 11.61 -2.99 -0.62
N HIS A 39 11.32 -1.72 -0.96
CA HIS A 39 12.20 -0.86 -1.75
C HIS A 39 13.29 -0.25 -0.86
N VAL A 40 14.19 -1.13 -0.43
CA VAL A 40 15.35 -0.81 0.44
C VAL A 40 16.33 0.12 -0.28
N GLU A 41 16.56 -0.12 -1.56
CA GLU A 41 17.43 0.67 -2.44
C GLU A 41 16.61 1.69 -3.27
N PRO A 42 17.26 2.75 -3.79
CA PRO A 42 16.63 3.65 -4.75
C PRO A 42 16.09 2.91 -5.99
N THR A 43 15.02 3.44 -6.55
CA THR A 43 14.41 2.99 -7.80
C THR A 43 14.57 4.05 -8.88
N THR A 44 14.62 3.62 -10.13
CA THR A 44 14.60 4.54 -11.28
C THR A 44 13.15 4.84 -11.65
N TYR A 45 12.82 6.13 -11.73
CA TYR A 45 11.55 6.62 -12.24
C TYR A 45 11.79 7.73 -13.27
N ARG A 46 11.40 7.50 -14.52
CA ARG A 46 11.61 8.45 -15.64
C ARG A 46 13.06 8.97 -15.71
N GLY A 47 14.03 8.07 -15.52
CA GLY A 47 15.45 8.38 -15.54
C GLY A 47 16.02 9.05 -14.28
N ASN A 48 15.21 9.26 -13.23
CA ASN A 48 15.67 9.80 -11.95
C ASN A 48 15.71 8.72 -10.89
N GLU A 49 16.76 8.70 -10.07
CA GLU A 49 16.80 7.86 -8.88
C GLU A 49 15.96 8.48 -7.75
N LEU A 50 15.00 7.72 -7.25
CA LEU A 50 14.12 8.10 -6.15
C LEU A 50 14.08 7.03 -5.07
N GLY A 51 13.82 7.43 -3.83
CA GLY A 51 13.72 6.56 -2.68
C GLY A 51 15.07 6.11 -2.14
N GLY A 52 15.06 4.92 -1.53
CA GLY A 52 16.18 4.35 -0.81
C GLY A 52 16.20 4.75 0.67
N TYR A 53 16.34 3.75 1.53
CA TYR A 53 16.28 3.93 2.98
C TYR A 53 17.38 4.85 3.51
N ALA A 54 18.57 4.83 2.91
CA ALA A 54 19.68 5.68 3.34
C ALA A 54 19.39 7.18 3.11
N ARG A 55 18.78 7.56 1.99
CA ARG A 55 18.38 8.96 1.73
C ARG A 55 17.20 9.37 2.60
N GLN A 56 16.22 8.47 2.76
CA GLN A 56 15.07 8.72 3.61
C GLN A 56 15.47 8.93 5.08
N ALA A 57 16.45 8.16 5.60
CA ALA A 57 17.01 8.35 6.93
C ALA A 57 17.56 9.77 7.14
N SER A 58 18.35 10.30 6.19
CA SER A 58 18.88 11.66 6.28
C SER A 58 17.79 12.73 6.36
N LEU A 59 16.69 12.56 5.60
CA LEU A 59 15.55 13.48 5.69
C LEU A 59 14.86 13.40 7.06
N ILE A 60 14.65 12.19 7.58
CA ILE A 60 14.05 11.97 8.90
C ILE A 60 14.91 12.62 9.99
N GLU A 61 16.24 12.42 9.96
CA GLU A 61 17.16 13.04 10.92
C GLU A 61 17.16 14.56 10.81
N ARG A 62 17.19 15.09 9.59
CA ARG A 62 17.09 16.54 9.34
C ARG A 62 15.82 17.11 9.96
N PHE A 63 14.66 16.54 9.65
CA PHE A 63 13.39 17.06 10.15
C PHE A 63 13.23 16.85 11.65
N ARG A 64 13.78 15.77 12.22
CA ARG A 64 13.82 15.63 13.68
C ARG A 64 14.59 16.73 14.39
N ALA A 65 15.65 17.23 13.76
CA ALA A 65 16.46 18.31 14.32
C ALA A 65 15.81 19.70 14.15
N THR A 66 14.99 19.89 13.11
CA THR A 66 14.46 21.22 12.75
C THR A 66 13.01 21.44 13.11
N ASP A 67 12.22 20.37 13.21
CA ASP A 67 10.77 20.46 13.30
C ASP A 67 10.26 20.26 14.73
N PRO A 68 9.14 20.91 15.10
CA PRO A 68 8.56 20.75 16.42
C PRO A 68 8.00 19.34 16.61
N ASN A 69 8.39 18.67 17.69
CA ASN A 69 7.75 17.45 18.20
C ASN A 69 7.50 16.39 17.10
N PRO A 70 8.55 15.90 16.44
CA PRO A 70 8.43 14.99 15.31
C PRO A 70 7.87 13.62 15.73
N LEU A 71 6.87 13.15 14.99
CA LEU A 71 6.34 11.80 15.01
C LEU A 71 6.73 11.09 13.72
N LEU A 72 7.16 9.82 13.77
CA LEU A 72 7.44 8.99 12.60
C LEU A 72 6.51 7.78 12.57
N LEU A 73 5.62 7.73 11.58
CA LEU A 73 4.55 6.74 11.46
C LEU A 73 4.62 5.99 10.12
N CYS A 74 4.26 4.71 10.10
CA CYS A 74 4.14 3.92 8.88
C CYS A 74 2.70 3.46 8.67
N ALA A 75 2.10 3.74 7.52
CA ALA A 75 0.72 3.37 7.24
C ALA A 75 0.58 1.96 6.62
N GLY A 76 1.55 1.06 6.80
CA GLY A 76 1.49 -0.33 6.33
C GLY A 76 2.12 -0.57 4.95
N ASP A 77 2.10 -1.84 4.53
CA ASP A 77 2.70 -2.36 3.28
C ASP A 77 4.21 -2.10 3.18
N THR A 78 4.92 -2.48 4.24
CA THR A 78 6.38 -2.65 4.19
C THR A 78 6.76 -3.96 3.50
N PHE A 79 5.90 -4.97 3.61
CA PHE A 79 6.09 -6.29 3.03
C PHE A 79 5.84 -6.28 1.52
N GLN A 80 6.36 -7.33 0.89
CA GLN A 80 6.24 -7.64 -0.54
C GLN A 80 6.86 -6.61 -1.48
N GLY A 81 7.34 -7.05 -2.66
CA GLY A 81 7.62 -6.12 -3.78
C GLY A 81 8.99 -6.23 -4.42
N THR A 82 10.01 -6.67 -3.68
CA THR A 82 11.36 -6.88 -4.22
C THR A 82 11.98 -8.16 -3.69
N LEU A 83 13.15 -8.54 -4.22
CA LEU A 83 13.92 -9.69 -3.74
C LEU A 83 14.29 -9.60 -2.26
N TYR A 84 14.33 -8.39 -1.66
CA TYR A 84 14.54 -8.22 -0.23
C TYR A 84 13.45 -8.91 0.59
N PHE A 85 12.18 -8.78 0.21
CA PHE A 85 11.11 -9.48 0.91
C PHE A 85 11.17 -10.99 0.67
N THR A 86 11.43 -11.41 -0.58
CA THR A 86 11.55 -12.83 -0.93
C THR A 86 12.58 -13.56 -0.07
N VAL A 87 13.69 -12.89 0.27
CA VAL A 87 14.80 -13.51 1.02
C VAL A 87 14.75 -13.22 2.52
N TYR A 88 14.40 -12.00 2.92
CA TYR A 88 14.47 -11.56 4.31
C TYR A 88 13.11 -11.45 5.00
N GLU A 89 12.00 -11.66 4.28
CA GLU A 89 10.64 -11.70 4.84
C GLU A 89 10.31 -10.47 5.73
N GLY A 90 10.72 -9.29 5.28
CA GLY A 90 10.50 -8.00 5.96
C GLY A 90 11.55 -7.61 7.00
N LEU A 91 12.55 -8.46 7.27
CA LEU A 91 13.58 -8.14 8.27
C LEU A 91 14.57 -7.06 7.83
N ALA A 92 14.77 -6.87 6.52
CA ALA A 92 15.57 -5.76 6.00
C ALA A 92 14.88 -4.41 6.29
N ASP A 93 13.58 -4.33 6.01
CA ASP A 93 12.70 -3.21 6.35
C ASP A 93 12.68 -2.96 7.84
N LEU A 94 12.52 -4.01 8.64
CA LEU A 94 12.48 -3.89 10.09
C LEU A 94 13.78 -3.33 10.68
N ALA A 95 14.93 -3.75 10.15
CA ALA A 95 16.22 -3.26 10.61
C ALA A 95 16.36 -1.75 10.37
N TYR A 96 15.93 -1.27 9.20
CA TYR A 96 15.84 0.16 8.90
C TYR A 96 14.84 0.87 9.83
N MET A 97 13.61 0.36 9.95
CA MET A 97 12.57 0.99 10.75
C MET A 97 12.94 1.09 12.23
N ASN A 98 13.60 0.07 12.78
CA ASN A 98 14.12 0.07 14.14
C ASN A 98 15.28 1.06 14.30
N PHE A 99 16.12 1.23 13.28
CA PHE A 99 17.23 2.18 13.30
C PHE A 99 16.72 3.62 13.28
N VAL A 100 15.85 3.95 12.31
CA VAL A 100 15.27 5.30 12.24
C VAL A 100 14.19 5.52 13.29
N GLY A 101 13.80 4.53 14.08
CA GLY A 101 12.89 4.71 15.22
C GLY A 101 11.48 5.12 14.83
N TYR A 102 10.81 4.31 14.00
CA TYR A 102 9.36 4.42 13.83
C TYR A 102 8.66 4.28 15.19
N GLN A 103 7.53 4.98 15.37
CA GLN A 103 6.81 5.04 16.64
C GLN A 103 5.50 4.26 16.64
N ALA A 104 4.94 4.00 15.46
CA ALA A 104 3.83 3.08 15.25
C ALA A 104 3.77 2.69 13.77
N MET A 105 3.19 1.53 13.51
CA MET A 105 2.91 1.03 12.16
C MET A 105 1.48 0.48 12.11
N ALA A 106 0.68 0.91 11.13
CA ALA A 106 -0.53 0.20 10.78
C ALA A 106 -0.18 -1.08 10.02
N ILE A 107 -0.97 -2.12 10.18
CA ILE A 107 -0.82 -3.34 9.40
C ILE A 107 -1.50 -3.12 8.05
N GLY A 108 -0.79 -3.35 6.94
CA GLY A 108 -1.35 -3.36 5.59
C GLY A 108 -1.77 -4.75 5.16
N ASN A 109 -2.21 -4.90 3.90
CA ASN A 109 -2.58 -6.22 3.41
C ASN A 109 -1.36 -7.10 3.14
N HIS A 110 -0.27 -6.53 2.61
CA HIS A 110 0.89 -7.35 2.23
C HIS A 110 1.66 -7.90 3.43
N GLU A 111 1.44 -7.37 4.63
CA GLU A 111 1.90 -7.98 5.87
C GLU A 111 1.37 -9.41 6.08
N PHE A 112 0.26 -9.79 5.42
CA PHE A 112 -0.33 -11.13 5.47
C PHE A 112 0.01 -12.03 4.27
N ASP A 113 0.82 -11.58 3.31
CA ASP A 113 1.10 -12.36 2.09
C ASP A 113 1.73 -13.73 2.36
N ARG A 114 2.53 -13.81 3.43
CA ARG A 114 3.16 -15.05 3.90
C ARG A 114 2.46 -15.65 5.12
N GLY A 115 1.25 -15.18 5.44
CA GLY A 115 0.48 -15.60 6.60
C GLY A 115 0.88 -14.94 7.93
N PRO A 116 0.08 -15.16 8.99
CA PRO A 116 0.26 -14.51 10.28
C PRO A 116 1.57 -14.91 10.99
N GLU A 117 2.17 -16.05 10.64
CA GLU A 117 3.42 -16.53 11.23
C GLU A 117 4.62 -15.66 10.86
N VAL A 118 4.68 -15.14 9.63
CA VAL A 118 5.77 -14.25 9.19
C VAL A 118 5.61 -12.88 9.83
N LEU A 119 4.38 -12.35 9.84
CA LEU A 119 4.07 -11.10 10.51
C LEU A 119 4.40 -11.17 12.01
N ALA A 120 4.11 -12.29 12.68
CA ALA A 120 4.46 -12.49 14.08
C ALA A 120 5.98 -12.43 14.32
N ARG A 121 6.81 -12.97 13.41
CA ARG A 121 8.29 -12.88 13.51
C ARG A 121 8.78 -11.46 13.38
N PHE A 122 8.24 -10.70 12.42
CA PHE A 122 8.53 -9.28 12.28
C PHE A 122 8.12 -8.51 13.53
N ALA A 123 6.91 -8.72 14.01
CA ALA A 123 6.35 -8.00 15.16
C ALA A 123 7.10 -8.31 16.47
N ALA A 124 7.60 -9.53 16.64
CA ALA A 124 8.41 -9.92 17.79
C ALA A 124 9.75 -9.16 17.89
N LEU A 125 10.25 -8.64 16.76
CA LEU A 125 11.50 -7.88 16.68
C LEU A 125 11.29 -6.37 16.51
N ALA A 126 10.04 -5.92 16.35
CA ALA A 126 9.70 -4.52 16.20
C ALA A 126 9.83 -3.76 17.52
N ARG A 127 10.44 -2.58 17.46
CA ARG A 127 10.57 -1.65 18.60
C ARG A 127 9.42 -0.65 18.69
N PHE A 128 8.38 -0.87 17.89
CA PHE A 128 7.17 -0.06 17.79
C PHE A 128 5.94 -0.97 17.73
N PRO A 129 4.76 -0.48 18.19
CA PRO A 129 3.53 -1.24 18.12
C PRO A 129 3.01 -1.36 16.68
N LEU A 130 2.48 -2.54 16.36
CA LEU A 130 1.68 -2.79 15.16
C LEU A 130 0.20 -2.58 15.50
N LEU A 131 -0.49 -1.80 14.68
CA LEU A 131 -1.83 -1.31 14.96
C LEU A 131 -2.87 -1.80 13.93
N ALA A 132 -3.98 -2.35 14.42
CA ALA A 132 -5.16 -2.70 13.63
C ALA A 132 -6.41 -2.80 14.53
N ALA A 133 -7.25 -1.77 14.56
CA ALA A 133 -8.47 -1.73 15.38
C ALA A 133 -9.55 -2.68 14.86
N ASN A 134 -9.66 -2.81 13.54
CA ASN A 134 -10.66 -3.63 12.86
C ASN A 134 -10.22 -5.06 12.60
N LEU A 135 -9.22 -5.55 13.33
CA LEU A 135 -8.73 -6.91 13.20
C LEU A 135 -9.00 -7.71 14.48
N GLU A 136 -9.62 -8.87 14.33
CA GLU A 136 -9.77 -9.89 15.38
C GLU A 136 -8.76 -11.01 15.13
N VAL A 137 -7.80 -11.16 16.06
CA VAL A 137 -6.83 -12.26 16.04
C VAL A 137 -7.27 -13.33 17.03
N ASP A 138 -7.41 -14.57 16.56
CA ASP A 138 -7.64 -15.73 17.43
C ASP A 138 -6.49 -15.86 18.45
N ALA A 139 -6.81 -16.11 19.71
CA ALA A 139 -5.82 -16.26 20.78
C ALA A 139 -4.79 -17.39 20.56
N ARG A 140 -5.10 -18.34 19.67
CA ARG A 140 -4.19 -19.43 19.26
C ARG A 140 -3.18 -19.00 18.20
N SER A 141 -3.36 -17.85 17.56
CA SER A 141 -2.42 -17.32 16.58
C SER A 141 -1.17 -16.76 17.26
N ASN A 142 0.00 -17.02 16.68
CA ASN A 142 1.27 -16.42 17.13
C ASN A 142 1.29 -14.89 16.97
N LEU A 143 0.37 -14.33 16.19
CA LEU A 143 0.24 -12.89 15.98
C LEU A 143 -0.52 -12.19 17.12
N ALA A 144 -1.35 -12.92 17.88
CA ALA A 144 -2.24 -12.35 18.89
C ALA A 144 -1.56 -11.41 19.92
N PRO A 145 -0.35 -11.67 20.45
CA PRO A 145 0.24 -10.79 21.46
C PRO A 145 0.80 -9.48 20.90
N PHE A 146 0.90 -9.33 19.57
CA PHE A 146 1.62 -8.22 18.95
C PHE A 146 0.70 -7.15 18.34
N VAL A 147 -0.55 -7.48 18.04
CA VAL A 147 -1.49 -6.56 17.39
C VAL A 147 -2.32 -5.82 18.43
N LYS A 148 -2.35 -4.49 18.34
CA LYS A 148 -3.15 -3.62 19.21
C LYS A 148 -4.12 -2.78 18.39
N PRO A 149 -5.29 -2.41 18.91
CA PRO A 149 -6.17 -1.48 18.20
C PRO A 149 -5.57 -0.07 18.11
N SER A 150 -4.85 0.34 19.16
CA SER A 150 -4.29 1.67 19.30
C SER A 150 -3.08 1.71 20.25
N THR A 151 -2.37 2.83 20.24
CA THR A 151 -1.31 3.18 21.19
C THR A 151 -1.40 4.66 21.58
N VAL A 152 -0.66 5.07 22.61
CA VAL A 152 -0.55 6.47 23.04
C VAL A 152 0.92 6.87 22.98
N LEU A 153 1.22 7.95 22.27
CA LEU A 153 2.54 8.54 22.16
C LEU A 153 2.65 9.78 23.06
N PRO A 154 3.61 9.83 24.00
CA PRO A 154 3.87 11.04 24.79
C PRO A 154 4.64 12.07 23.94
N VAL A 155 4.16 13.30 23.88
CA VAL A 155 4.73 14.36 23.06
C VAL A 155 4.71 15.68 23.81
N ALA A 156 5.87 16.24 24.14
CA ALA A 156 5.99 17.54 24.84
C ALA A 156 5.12 17.67 26.12
N GLY A 157 4.91 16.57 26.86
CA GLY A 157 4.06 16.54 28.06
C GLY A 157 2.57 16.26 27.79
N GLU A 158 2.16 16.26 26.53
CA GLU A 158 0.82 15.88 26.05
C GLU A 158 0.79 14.40 25.61
N ARG A 159 -0.41 13.91 25.29
CA ARG A 159 -0.67 12.54 24.82
C ARG A 159 -1.36 12.57 23.47
N ILE A 160 -0.82 11.86 22.49
CA ILE A 160 -1.44 11.66 21.18
C ILE A 160 -1.83 10.19 21.03
N GLY A 161 -3.10 9.93 20.76
CA GLY A 161 -3.60 8.60 20.45
C GLY A 161 -3.35 8.25 18.98
N VAL A 162 -2.93 7.03 18.72
CA VAL A 162 -2.78 6.51 17.36
C VAL A 162 -3.60 5.23 17.23
N VAL A 163 -4.56 5.21 16.32
CA VAL A 163 -5.46 4.07 16.04
C VAL A 163 -5.05 3.45 14.71
N GLY A 164 -5.02 2.11 14.62
CA GLY A 164 -4.70 1.42 13.36
C GLY A 164 -5.93 0.99 12.57
N ALA A 165 -5.85 0.92 11.24
CA ALA A 165 -6.87 0.28 10.41
C ALA A 165 -6.26 -0.52 9.25
N VAL A 166 -6.82 -1.71 9.00
CA VAL A 166 -6.47 -2.62 7.88
C VAL A 166 -7.55 -2.59 6.78
N PRO A 167 -7.24 -2.90 5.51
CA PRO A 167 -8.23 -3.01 4.44
C PRO A 167 -9.40 -3.94 4.79
N VAL A 168 -10.60 -3.57 4.36
CA VAL A 168 -11.83 -4.35 4.59
C VAL A 168 -11.87 -5.65 3.78
N ASP A 169 -11.13 -5.69 2.68
CA ASP A 169 -11.05 -6.76 1.68
C ASP A 169 -9.80 -7.65 1.87
N LEU A 170 -9.13 -7.56 3.04
CA LEU A 170 -7.90 -8.29 3.35
C LEU A 170 -7.93 -9.78 2.97
N ALA A 171 -9.03 -10.47 3.25
CA ALA A 171 -9.18 -11.91 2.98
C ALA A 171 -9.22 -12.24 1.48
N SER A 172 -9.58 -11.27 0.62
CA SER A 172 -9.55 -11.43 -0.84
C SER A 172 -8.24 -10.98 -1.46
N ILE A 173 -7.48 -10.10 -0.83
CA ILE A 173 -6.27 -9.49 -1.43
C ILE A 173 -4.94 -9.96 -0.82
N SER A 174 -4.99 -10.85 0.17
CA SER A 174 -3.81 -11.46 0.81
C SER A 174 -4.13 -12.82 1.43
N SER A 175 -3.26 -13.33 2.33
CA SER A 175 -3.35 -14.67 2.94
C SER A 175 -3.45 -14.65 4.48
N PRO A 176 -4.42 -13.95 5.08
CA PRO A 176 -4.52 -13.83 6.55
C PRO A 176 -4.84 -15.15 7.27
N GLY A 177 -5.34 -16.15 6.54
CA GLY A 177 -5.70 -17.47 7.09
C GLY A 177 -6.93 -17.45 8.01
N PRO A 178 -7.30 -18.59 8.61
CA PRO A 178 -8.55 -18.73 9.36
C PRO A 178 -8.52 -18.13 10.77
N THR A 179 -7.34 -17.74 11.26
CA THR A 179 -7.12 -17.22 12.62
C THR A 179 -7.21 -15.70 12.70
N VAL A 180 -7.42 -15.02 11.57
CA VAL A 180 -7.56 -13.57 11.47
C VAL A 180 -8.87 -13.24 10.78
N ARG A 181 -9.66 -12.37 11.40
CA ARG A 181 -10.93 -11.89 10.84
C ARG A 181 -10.95 -10.36 10.83
N VAL A 182 -11.41 -9.78 9.73
CA VAL A 182 -11.66 -8.35 9.63
C VAL A 182 -13.07 -8.04 10.13
N ARG A 183 -13.18 -7.05 11.02
CA ARG A 183 -14.44 -6.53 11.55
C ARG A 183 -14.85 -5.28 10.78
N ASP A 184 -16.08 -4.80 11.01
CA ASP A 184 -16.52 -3.49 10.51
C ASP A 184 -15.52 -2.41 10.94
N HIS A 185 -14.91 -1.73 9.97
CA HIS A 185 -13.81 -0.82 10.24
C HIS A 185 -14.29 0.45 10.93
N VAL A 186 -15.45 0.99 10.58
CA VAL A 186 -15.95 2.23 11.18
C VAL A 186 -16.30 2.04 12.65
N ALA A 187 -17.06 1.00 12.98
CA ALA A 187 -17.40 0.69 14.36
C ALA A 187 -16.15 0.36 15.19
N SER A 188 -15.20 -0.38 14.62
CA SER A 188 -13.96 -0.76 15.31
C SER A 188 -13.04 0.43 15.55
N ILE A 189 -12.87 1.32 14.57
CA ILE A 189 -12.08 2.54 14.70
C ILE A 189 -12.74 3.47 15.73
N GLN A 190 -14.04 3.72 15.61
CA GLN A 190 -14.75 4.58 16.58
C GLN A 190 -14.61 4.05 18.01
N ALA A 191 -14.76 2.74 18.23
CA ALA A 191 -14.60 2.14 19.55
C ALA A 191 -13.17 2.34 20.12
N ALA A 192 -12.14 2.29 19.28
CA ALA A 192 -10.77 2.56 19.70
C ALA A 192 -10.54 4.05 20.02
N ILE A 193 -11.15 4.96 19.25
CA ILE A 193 -11.15 6.41 19.52
C ILE A 193 -11.85 6.70 20.85
N ASP A 194 -13.05 6.16 21.05
CA ASP A 194 -13.85 6.34 22.28
C ASP A 194 -13.10 5.83 23.52
N ALA A 195 -12.37 4.72 23.40
CA ALA A 195 -11.55 4.18 24.48
C ALA A 195 -10.37 5.12 24.84
N LEU A 196 -9.75 5.75 23.84
CA LEU A 196 -8.69 6.75 24.05
C LEU A 196 -9.25 8.03 24.68
N ALA A 197 -10.40 8.51 24.21
CA ALA A 197 -11.10 9.67 24.77
C ALA A 197 -11.50 9.43 26.23
N ALA A 198 -12.00 8.24 26.57
CA ALA A 198 -12.30 7.85 27.95
C ALA A 198 -11.05 7.82 28.85
N ALA A 199 -9.86 7.59 28.28
CA ALA A 199 -8.58 7.70 28.97
C ALA A 199 -8.01 9.15 29.02
N GLY A 200 -8.79 10.13 28.55
CA GLY A 200 -8.45 11.55 28.50
C GLY A 200 -7.47 11.93 27.40
N VAL A 201 -7.38 11.13 26.33
CA VAL A 201 -6.61 11.45 25.13
C VAL A 201 -7.55 12.12 24.13
N ASP A 202 -7.24 13.34 23.75
CA ASP A 202 -8.11 14.25 22.98
C ASP A 202 -7.53 14.63 21.61
N LYS A 203 -6.34 14.12 21.25
CA LYS A 203 -5.65 14.31 19.98
C LYS A 203 -5.43 12.96 19.35
N ILE A 204 -6.03 12.69 18.20
CA ILE A 204 -6.16 11.36 17.61
C ILE A 204 -5.68 11.33 16.16
N ILE A 205 -4.72 10.45 15.91
CA ILE A 205 -4.26 10.09 14.56
C ILE A 205 -4.83 8.71 14.22
N LEU A 206 -5.55 8.59 13.11
CA LEU A 206 -5.85 7.32 12.47
C LEU A 206 -4.70 6.98 11.50
N LEU A 207 -3.94 5.94 11.82
CA LEU A 207 -2.93 5.34 10.95
C LEU A 207 -3.61 4.23 10.14
N SER A 208 -3.88 4.49 8.87
CA SER A 208 -4.82 3.73 8.05
C SER A 208 -4.15 3.09 6.85
N HIS A 209 -4.53 1.85 6.57
CA HIS A 209 -4.23 1.19 5.31
C HIS A 209 -5.52 0.89 4.51
N LEU A 210 -6.53 1.75 4.58
CA LEU A 210 -7.82 1.52 3.90
C LEU A 210 -7.83 1.96 2.41
N GLY A 211 -6.90 2.84 2.02
CA GLY A 211 -6.90 3.48 0.71
C GLY A 211 -7.50 4.89 0.77
N TYR A 212 -6.97 5.79 -0.07
CA TYR A 212 -7.24 7.22 0.00
C TYR A 212 -8.74 7.60 -0.06
N GLU A 213 -9.50 6.99 -0.97
CA GLU A 213 -10.93 7.33 -1.10
C GLU A 213 -11.73 6.86 0.13
N GLU A 214 -11.39 5.70 0.71
CA GLU A 214 -12.00 5.23 1.95
C GLU A 214 -11.54 6.04 3.16
N ASP A 215 -10.28 6.48 3.20
CA ASP A 215 -9.77 7.40 4.23
C ASP A 215 -10.56 8.72 4.26
N VAL A 216 -10.87 9.28 3.09
CA VAL A 216 -11.72 10.48 2.98
C VAL A 216 -13.17 10.17 3.39
N ALA A 217 -13.72 9.04 2.96
CA ALA A 217 -15.09 8.65 3.29
C ALA A 217 -15.29 8.35 4.79
N VAL A 218 -14.32 7.69 5.42
CA VAL A 218 -14.40 7.30 6.84
C VAL A 218 -14.25 8.50 7.76
N ALA A 219 -13.51 9.55 7.36
CA ALA A 219 -13.44 10.79 8.12
C ALA A 219 -14.83 11.32 8.49
N GLY A 220 -15.74 11.40 7.51
CA GLY A 220 -17.13 11.85 7.69
C GLY A 220 -18.07 10.87 8.40
N ARG A 221 -17.56 9.70 8.82
CA ARG A 221 -18.32 8.66 9.52
C ARG A 221 -17.83 8.44 10.96
N LEU A 222 -16.76 9.13 11.35
CA LEU A 222 -16.16 9.07 12.68
C LEU A 222 -16.41 10.35 13.48
N ARG A 223 -16.15 10.31 14.79
CA ARG A 223 -16.05 11.48 15.69
C ARG A 223 -14.71 11.46 16.40
N GLY A 224 -14.09 12.63 16.55
CA GLY A 224 -12.88 12.79 17.37
C GLY A 224 -11.61 12.24 16.72
N VAL A 225 -11.56 12.15 15.39
CA VAL A 225 -10.34 11.92 14.62
C VAL A 225 -9.84 13.25 14.08
N ASP A 226 -8.54 13.52 14.19
CA ASP A 226 -7.98 14.82 13.76
C ASP A 226 -7.15 14.70 12.48
N VAL A 227 -6.40 13.60 12.36
CA VAL A 227 -5.52 13.35 11.22
C VAL A 227 -5.65 11.89 10.80
N ILE A 228 -5.76 11.64 9.50
CA ILE A 228 -5.68 10.32 8.88
C ILE A 228 -4.39 10.24 8.06
N VAL A 229 -3.50 9.33 8.44
CA VAL A 229 -2.27 9.01 7.73
C VAL A 229 -2.49 7.69 7.02
N GLY A 230 -2.69 7.74 5.71
CA GLY A 230 -3.16 6.63 4.87
C GLY A 230 -2.07 5.89 4.08
N GLY A 231 -2.45 4.75 3.48
CA GLY A 231 -1.65 3.96 2.53
C GLY A 231 -2.52 3.20 1.52
N HIS A 232 -2.07 2.04 1.03
CA HIS A 232 -2.79 1.06 0.19
C HIS A 232 -2.99 1.47 -1.27
N SER A 233 -3.54 2.67 -1.52
CA SER A 233 -3.88 3.14 -2.87
C SER A 233 -2.72 3.79 -3.62
N HIS A 234 -1.55 3.87 -3.00
CA HIS A 234 -0.32 4.47 -3.57
C HIS A 234 -0.60 5.88 -4.10
N THR A 235 -1.26 6.72 -3.29
CA THR A 235 -1.73 8.03 -3.76
C THR A 235 -0.68 9.09 -3.52
N LEU A 236 -0.22 9.72 -4.61
CA LEU A 236 0.55 10.95 -4.54
C LEU A 236 -0.40 12.12 -4.27
N LEU A 237 -0.26 12.76 -3.11
CA LEU A 237 -0.96 13.99 -2.75
C LEU A 237 0.04 15.14 -2.69
N GLY A 238 -0.39 16.34 -3.08
CA GLY A 238 0.47 17.53 -3.10
C GLY A 238 1.47 17.53 -4.26
N ALA A 239 1.82 18.73 -4.74
CA ALA A 239 2.79 18.85 -5.82
C ALA A 239 4.20 18.61 -5.28
N VAL A 240 4.86 17.58 -5.82
CA VAL A 240 6.28 17.27 -5.55
C VAL A 240 7.06 17.45 -6.84
N PRO A 241 8.16 18.22 -6.86
CA PRO A 241 8.95 18.44 -8.07
C PRO A 241 9.34 17.13 -8.76
N HIS A 242 9.25 17.14 -10.10
CA HIS A 242 9.64 16.01 -10.98
C HIS A 242 8.79 14.72 -10.84
N LEU A 243 7.79 14.72 -9.97
CA LEU A 243 6.84 13.61 -9.83
C LEU A 243 5.58 13.81 -10.67
N PRO A 244 4.75 12.76 -10.84
CA PRO A 244 3.48 12.86 -11.56
C PRO A 244 2.54 13.92 -10.97
N GLN A 245 1.52 14.27 -11.75
CA GLN A 245 0.42 15.08 -11.25
C GLN A 245 -0.20 14.39 -10.01
N PRO A 246 -0.31 15.10 -8.86
CA PRO A 246 -0.94 14.53 -7.68
C PRO A 246 -2.43 14.31 -7.90
N ARG A 247 -2.99 13.33 -7.17
CA ARG A 247 -4.43 13.02 -7.17
C ARG A 247 -5.25 14.13 -6.50
N GLY A 248 -4.68 14.80 -5.50
CA GLY A 248 -5.36 15.80 -4.69
C GLY A 248 -4.38 16.66 -3.88
N PRO A 249 -4.89 17.62 -3.09
CA PRO A 249 -4.07 18.45 -2.23
C PRO A 249 -3.45 17.65 -1.08
N TYR A 250 -2.37 18.18 -0.50
CA TYR A 250 -1.76 17.67 0.72
C TYR A 250 -1.78 18.77 1.80
N PRO A 251 -2.51 18.59 2.91
CA PRO A 251 -3.48 17.52 3.15
C PRO A 251 -4.75 17.69 2.29
N THR A 252 -5.52 16.62 2.18
CA THR A 252 -6.95 16.72 1.82
C THR A 252 -7.73 17.02 3.09
N VAL A 253 -8.56 18.06 3.06
CA VAL A 253 -9.33 18.53 4.22
C VAL A 253 -10.73 17.94 4.17
N ALA A 254 -11.07 17.15 5.19
CA ALA A 254 -12.39 16.56 5.41
C ALA A 254 -13.02 17.10 6.71
N ARG A 255 -14.22 16.62 7.03
CA ARG A 255 -14.90 16.88 8.30
C ARG A 255 -15.40 15.60 8.92
N ASP A 256 -15.35 15.54 10.24
CA ASP A 256 -15.94 14.44 11.01
C ASP A 256 -17.45 14.64 11.23
N LEU A 257 -18.10 13.72 11.94
CA LEU A 257 -19.54 13.79 12.26
C LEU A 257 -19.92 14.91 13.24
N ALA A 258 -18.96 15.51 13.95
CA ALA A 258 -19.17 16.71 14.76
C ALA A 258 -18.98 18.00 13.95
N GLY A 259 -18.45 17.88 12.73
CA GLY A 259 -18.12 18.99 11.84
C GLY A 259 -16.70 19.53 12.05
N ASP A 260 -15.89 18.88 12.89
CA ASP A 260 -14.50 19.24 13.16
C ASP A 260 -13.60 18.90 11.98
N THR A 261 -12.49 19.63 11.84
CA THR A 261 -11.55 19.49 10.73
C THR A 261 -10.75 18.19 10.84
N VAL A 262 -10.69 17.41 9.75
CA VAL A 262 -9.85 16.21 9.64
C VAL A 262 -8.88 16.37 8.47
N LEU A 263 -7.60 16.08 8.70
CA LEU A 263 -6.55 16.16 7.69
C LEU A 263 -6.18 14.77 7.17
N VAL A 264 -6.34 14.51 5.87
CA VAL A 264 -6.00 13.23 5.23
C VAL A 264 -4.72 13.37 4.41
N VAL A 265 -3.74 12.50 4.66
CA VAL A 265 -2.42 12.50 3.99
C VAL A 265 -2.00 11.10 3.53
N GLN A 266 -1.25 11.03 2.43
CA GLN A 266 -0.51 9.87 1.92
C GLN A 266 0.81 10.34 1.28
N ALA A 267 1.80 9.46 1.23
CA ALA A 267 3.16 9.72 0.74
C ALA A 267 3.54 8.81 -0.44
N TRP A 268 2.61 8.65 -1.39
CA TRP A 268 2.81 7.89 -2.63
C TRP A 268 3.23 6.43 -2.39
N GLU A 269 4.39 5.97 -2.86
CA GLU A 269 4.82 4.56 -2.80
C GLU A 269 6.36 4.44 -2.80
N TRP A 270 6.86 3.29 -2.31
CA TRP A 270 8.24 2.80 -2.43
C TRP A 270 9.30 3.69 -1.79
N GLY A 271 8.89 4.52 -0.83
CA GLY A 271 9.76 5.46 -0.15
C GLY A 271 10.28 6.60 -1.04
N LYS A 272 9.71 6.78 -2.25
CA LYS A 272 10.06 7.86 -3.19
C LYS A 272 9.69 9.24 -2.66
N VAL A 273 8.74 9.30 -1.74
CA VAL A 273 8.27 10.50 -1.06
C VAL A 273 8.26 10.24 0.45
N LEU A 274 8.75 11.21 1.22
CA LEU A 274 8.56 11.26 2.67
C LEU A 274 7.43 12.26 2.96
N GLY A 275 6.36 11.80 3.59
CA GLY A 275 5.29 12.65 4.05
C GLY A 275 5.76 13.54 5.22
N ARG A 276 5.39 14.82 5.20
CA ARG A 276 5.69 15.78 6.26
C ARG A 276 4.55 16.79 6.38
N ILE A 277 3.88 16.81 7.52
CA ILE A 277 2.84 17.80 7.84
C ILE A 277 3.02 18.31 9.27
N GLN A 278 2.94 19.62 9.47
CA GLN A 278 2.92 20.20 10.82
C GLN A 278 1.49 20.53 11.19
N VAL A 279 1.00 20.03 12.31
CA VAL A 279 -0.37 20.20 12.79
C VAL A 279 -0.31 20.87 14.16
N THR A 280 -1.03 21.96 14.33
CA THR A 280 -1.20 22.62 15.63
C THR A 280 -2.59 22.33 16.17
N PHE A 281 -2.65 21.74 17.35
CA PHE A 281 -3.86 21.49 18.11
C PHE A 281 -4.16 22.64 19.07
N ASP A 282 -5.44 22.97 19.25
CA ASP A 282 -5.90 23.87 20.31
C ASP A 282 -5.94 23.19 21.70
N GLU A 283 -6.28 23.94 22.74
CA GLU A 283 -6.43 23.41 24.11
C GLU A 283 -7.53 22.35 24.25
N GLY A 284 -8.48 22.31 23.30
CA GLY A 284 -9.55 21.32 23.25
C GLY A 284 -9.19 20.08 22.44
N GLY A 285 -7.93 19.95 22.00
CA GLY A 285 -7.44 18.81 21.22
C GLY A 285 -7.78 18.86 19.72
N ARG A 286 -8.42 19.93 19.22
CA ARG A 286 -8.83 20.03 17.81
C ARG A 286 -7.76 20.66 16.93
N VAL A 287 -7.76 20.31 15.64
CA VAL A 287 -6.90 20.95 14.63
C VAL A 287 -7.21 22.44 14.50
N ALA A 288 -6.28 23.31 14.93
CA ALA A 288 -6.39 24.76 14.83
C ALA A 288 -5.77 25.32 13.55
N ARG A 289 -4.63 24.76 13.13
CA ARG A 289 -3.92 25.12 11.89
C ARG A 289 -2.99 23.99 11.46
N TRP A 290 -2.59 24.00 10.20
CA TRP A 290 -1.51 23.16 9.67
C TRP A 290 -0.64 23.97 8.71
N ASP A 291 0.64 23.62 8.64
CA ASP A 291 1.57 24.26 7.72
C ASP A 291 1.72 23.43 6.43
N GLU A 292 1.87 24.12 5.30
CA GLU A 292 2.10 23.55 3.97
C GLU A 292 3.56 23.07 3.77
N ALA A 293 4.18 22.54 4.83
CA ALA A 293 5.54 21.99 4.76
C ALA A 293 5.72 20.96 3.63
N GLY A 294 4.62 20.27 3.29
CA GLY A 294 4.45 19.47 2.09
C GLY A 294 5.20 18.13 2.11
N PRO A 295 4.78 17.17 1.27
CA PRO A 295 5.56 15.96 1.04
C PRO A 295 6.85 16.28 0.30
N VAL A 296 7.91 15.51 0.57
CA VAL A 296 9.26 15.78 0.06
C VAL A 296 9.73 14.61 -0.79
N ALA A 297 10.27 14.89 -1.99
CA ALA A 297 10.92 13.87 -2.80
C ALA A 297 12.17 13.33 -2.10
N VAL A 298 12.33 12.01 -2.12
CA VAL A 298 13.57 11.36 -1.72
C VAL A 298 14.40 11.15 -2.99
N ASP A 299 15.11 12.18 -3.43
CA ASP A 299 15.88 12.15 -4.68
C ASP A 299 17.40 12.14 -4.43
N SER A 300 18.19 12.10 -5.50
CA SER A 300 19.66 12.08 -5.45
C SER A 300 20.30 13.34 -4.87
N SER A 301 19.55 14.44 -4.65
CA SER A 301 20.06 15.62 -3.95
C SER A 301 20.16 15.41 -2.44
N VAL A 302 19.45 14.40 -1.91
CA VAL A 302 19.48 14.03 -0.51
C VAL A 302 20.70 13.14 -0.25
N PRO A 303 21.61 13.50 0.68
CA PRO A 303 22.74 12.65 1.03
C PRO A 303 22.25 11.36 1.70
N GLU A 304 23.01 10.28 1.56
CA GLU A 304 22.73 9.02 2.24
C GLU A 304 23.24 9.03 3.68
N GLU A 305 22.42 8.56 4.62
CA GLU A 305 22.85 8.35 6.01
C GLU A 305 23.84 7.17 6.05
N PRO A 306 25.08 7.37 6.54
CA PRO A 306 26.15 6.37 6.42
C PRO A 306 25.83 5.01 7.04
N THR A 307 25.17 4.98 8.19
CA THR A 307 24.87 3.74 8.93
C THR A 307 23.83 2.90 8.21
N VAL A 308 22.77 3.55 7.73
CA VAL A 308 21.71 2.94 6.93
C VAL A 308 22.27 2.53 5.58
N ARG A 309 23.18 3.30 4.96
CA ARG A 309 23.87 2.85 3.74
C ARG A 309 24.63 1.54 3.97
N SER A 310 25.36 1.42 5.08
CA SER A 310 26.04 0.17 5.44
C SER A 310 25.06 -0.97 5.74
N LEU A 311 23.94 -0.68 6.39
CA LEU A 311 22.85 -1.65 6.63
C LEU A 311 22.28 -2.15 5.31
N VAL A 312 21.93 -1.25 4.39
CA VAL A 312 21.44 -1.58 3.04
C VAL A 312 22.47 -2.44 2.30
N ALA A 313 23.74 -2.04 2.30
CA ALA A 313 24.80 -2.80 1.64
C ALA A 313 24.95 -4.23 2.21
N ALA A 314 24.76 -4.41 3.52
CA ALA A 314 24.82 -5.72 4.16
C ALA A 314 23.68 -6.65 3.70
N PHE A 315 22.46 -6.13 3.52
CA PHE A 315 21.35 -6.91 2.96
C PHE A 315 21.45 -7.09 1.43
N ALA A 316 22.02 -6.11 0.72
CA ALA A 316 22.16 -6.15 -0.74
C ALA A 316 23.21 -7.19 -1.19
N HIS A 317 24.33 -7.31 -0.46
CA HIS A 317 25.47 -8.11 -0.89
C HIS A 317 25.14 -9.59 -1.19
N PRO A 318 24.40 -10.33 -0.33
CA PRO A 318 24.00 -11.71 -0.63
C PRO A 318 23.06 -11.85 -1.83
N LEU A 319 22.36 -10.77 -2.19
CA LEU A 319 21.37 -10.77 -3.27
C LEU A 319 21.97 -10.41 -4.62
N ALA A 320 23.11 -9.71 -4.66
CA ALA A 320 23.62 -9.05 -5.85
C ALA A 320 23.75 -9.97 -7.07
N ALA A 321 24.36 -11.16 -6.90
CA ALA A 321 24.55 -12.10 -8.01
C ALA A 321 23.22 -12.58 -8.62
N THR A 322 22.20 -12.80 -7.80
CA THR A 322 20.87 -13.21 -8.26
C THR A 322 20.10 -12.01 -8.81
N ARG A 323 20.13 -10.87 -8.13
CA ARG A 323 19.43 -9.63 -8.51
C ARG A 323 19.90 -9.11 -9.87
N ASP A 324 21.21 -9.09 -10.10
CA ASP A 324 21.84 -8.42 -11.25
C ASP A 324 21.96 -9.34 -12.47
N ARG A 325 21.55 -10.61 -12.36
CA ARG A 325 21.54 -11.55 -13.49
C ARG A 325 20.57 -11.06 -14.56
N VAL A 326 21.10 -10.75 -15.75
CA VAL A 326 20.29 -10.37 -16.92
C VAL A 326 19.49 -11.57 -17.42
N VAL A 327 18.20 -11.36 -17.67
CA VAL A 327 17.23 -12.36 -18.14
C VAL A 327 16.55 -11.97 -19.47
N GLY A 328 16.88 -10.81 -20.04
CA GLY A 328 16.43 -10.35 -21.36
C GLY A 328 16.74 -8.87 -21.56
N HIS A 329 16.26 -8.27 -22.65
CA HIS A 329 16.33 -6.83 -22.91
C HIS A 329 14.99 -6.28 -23.39
N SER A 330 14.75 -4.99 -23.18
CA SER A 330 13.64 -4.25 -23.81
C SER A 330 14.15 -2.95 -24.40
N GLU A 331 13.92 -2.70 -25.69
CA GLU A 331 14.44 -1.50 -26.36
C GLU A 331 13.71 -0.22 -25.91
N ARG A 332 12.40 -0.33 -25.65
CA ARG A 332 11.52 0.81 -25.34
C ARG A 332 10.99 0.80 -23.91
N GLY A 333 11.31 -0.25 -23.15
CA GLY A 333 10.66 -0.52 -21.88
C GLY A 333 9.22 -0.99 -22.08
N ILE A 334 8.61 -1.45 -20.98
CA ILE A 334 7.27 -2.02 -20.93
C ILE A 334 6.54 -1.37 -19.76
N ALA A 335 5.57 -0.50 -20.06
CA ALA A 335 4.83 0.19 -19.01
C ALA A 335 3.89 -0.76 -18.24
N LYS A 336 3.78 -0.56 -16.92
CA LYS A 336 2.78 -1.24 -16.08
C LYS A 336 1.34 -0.90 -16.46
N THR A 337 1.09 0.38 -16.76
CA THR A 337 -0.22 1.08 -16.88
C THR A 337 -1.17 0.93 -15.68
N ARG A 338 -1.92 2.01 -15.39
CA ARG A 338 -3.11 1.98 -14.52
C ARG A 338 -4.33 1.99 -15.44
N VAL A 339 -5.24 1.05 -15.24
CA VAL A 339 -6.50 1.02 -15.98
C VAL A 339 -7.31 2.27 -15.65
N THR A 340 -7.80 2.90 -16.70
CA THR A 340 -8.74 4.01 -16.61
C THR A 340 -10.11 3.54 -17.11
N PRO A 341 -11.21 4.26 -16.83
CA PRO A 341 -12.52 3.94 -17.41
C PRO A 341 -12.56 3.77 -18.94
N ARG A 342 -11.50 4.18 -19.67
CA ARG A 342 -11.40 4.05 -21.14
C ARG A 342 -10.27 3.15 -21.64
N HIS A 343 -9.36 2.72 -20.76
CA HIS A 343 -8.20 1.90 -21.12
C HIS A 343 -8.02 0.83 -20.05
N ALA A 344 -8.36 -0.40 -20.37
CA ALA A 344 -8.36 -1.53 -19.45
C ALA A 344 -7.27 -2.58 -19.74
N GLU A 345 -6.45 -2.30 -20.76
CA GLU A 345 -5.34 -3.13 -21.18
C GLU A 345 -4.03 -2.64 -20.57
N SER A 346 -3.15 -3.58 -20.20
CA SER A 346 -1.83 -3.30 -19.66
C SER A 346 -0.72 -3.95 -20.48
N PRO A 347 0.29 -3.19 -20.98
CA PRO A 347 1.40 -3.77 -21.73
C PRO A 347 2.16 -4.82 -20.92
N MET A 348 2.44 -4.53 -19.64
CA MET A 348 3.14 -5.51 -18.80
C MET A 348 2.27 -6.73 -18.50
N ALA A 349 0.99 -6.55 -18.21
CA ALA A 349 0.11 -7.68 -17.93
C ALA A 349 -0.10 -8.57 -19.17
N ASN A 350 -0.09 -7.98 -20.37
CA ASN A 350 -0.09 -8.74 -21.63
C ASN A 350 1.12 -9.68 -21.70
N VAL A 351 2.33 -9.16 -21.47
CA VAL A 351 3.57 -9.95 -21.51
C VAL A 351 3.57 -11.04 -20.43
N VAL A 352 3.11 -10.73 -19.22
CA VAL A 352 2.99 -11.72 -18.13
C VAL A 352 1.99 -12.82 -18.48
N ALA A 353 0.81 -12.46 -19.01
CA ALA A 353 -0.18 -13.45 -19.44
C ALA A 353 0.36 -14.32 -20.60
N ASP A 354 1.12 -13.74 -21.52
CA ASP A 354 1.77 -14.47 -22.61
C ASP A 354 2.80 -15.47 -22.09
N ALA A 355 3.60 -15.08 -21.10
CA ALA A 355 4.54 -15.97 -20.43
C ALA A 355 3.85 -17.16 -19.75
N MET A 356 2.73 -16.92 -19.07
CA MET A 356 1.93 -17.97 -18.44
C MET A 356 1.35 -18.94 -19.48
N LEU A 357 0.83 -18.42 -20.60
CA LEU A 357 0.33 -19.25 -21.68
C LEU A 357 1.46 -20.07 -22.32
N ALA A 358 2.61 -19.46 -22.63
CA ALA A 358 3.76 -20.14 -23.20
C ALA A 358 4.23 -21.31 -22.33
N ALA A 359 4.29 -21.12 -21.01
CA ALA A 359 4.69 -22.17 -20.06
C ALA A 359 3.69 -23.33 -19.97
N THR A 360 2.41 -23.12 -20.30
CA THR A 360 1.33 -24.10 -20.07
C THR A 360 0.66 -24.61 -21.35
N ALA A 361 1.02 -24.08 -22.52
CA ALA A 361 0.45 -24.47 -23.81
C ALA A 361 0.62 -25.96 -24.12
N GLN A 362 1.76 -26.56 -23.76
CA GLN A 362 1.99 -28.01 -23.92
C GLN A 362 1.08 -28.86 -23.02
N GLY A 363 0.59 -28.30 -21.92
CA GLY A 363 -0.44 -28.90 -21.06
C GLY A 363 -1.87 -28.69 -21.57
N GLY A 364 -2.04 -28.09 -22.75
CA GLY A 364 -3.31 -27.87 -23.42
C GLY A 364 -4.01 -26.56 -23.06
N SER A 365 -3.36 -25.64 -22.34
CA SER A 365 -3.94 -24.31 -22.10
C SER A 365 -4.08 -23.54 -23.41
N VAL A 366 -5.24 -22.92 -23.63
CA VAL A 366 -5.56 -22.12 -24.82
C VAL A 366 -5.58 -20.61 -24.55
N ALA A 367 -5.62 -20.22 -23.28
CA ALA A 367 -5.50 -18.85 -22.82
C ALA A 367 -4.91 -18.83 -21.40
N ALA A 368 -4.32 -17.70 -21.02
CA ALA A 368 -3.96 -17.40 -19.65
C ALA A 368 -4.51 -16.03 -19.23
N PHE A 369 -4.77 -15.87 -17.95
CA PHE A 369 -5.28 -14.62 -17.38
C PHE A 369 -4.49 -14.26 -16.12
N VAL A 370 -4.12 -13.00 -15.98
CA VAL A 370 -3.49 -12.44 -14.79
C VAL A 370 -4.28 -11.22 -14.31
N ASN A 371 -4.47 -11.07 -13.01
CA ASN A 371 -5.05 -9.85 -12.44
C ASN A 371 -4.04 -8.70 -12.47
N ILE A 372 -4.51 -7.49 -12.72
CA ILE A 372 -3.64 -6.30 -12.78
C ILE A 372 -2.94 -6.03 -11.46
N GLY A 373 -3.59 -6.32 -10.32
CA GLY A 373 -3.00 -6.22 -9.00
C GLY A 373 -1.77 -7.13 -8.81
N GLY A 374 -1.72 -8.25 -9.53
CA GLY A 374 -0.62 -9.22 -9.53
C GLY A 374 0.64 -8.76 -10.28
N VAL A 375 0.52 -7.74 -11.14
CA VAL A 375 1.62 -7.17 -11.93
C VAL A 375 2.06 -5.86 -11.28
N ARG A 376 3.24 -5.86 -10.63
CA ARG A 376 3.58 -4.81 -9.66
C ARG A 376 4.38 -3.64 -10.23
N ALA A 377 5.15 -3.86 -11.29
CA ALA A 377 5.98 -2.83 -11.90
C ALA A 377 5.98 -2.92 -13.43
N GLY A 378 6.49 -1.84 -14.07
CA GLY A 378 6.90 -1.86 -15.46
C GLY A 378 8.39 -2.23 -15.57
N ILE A 379 8.89 -2.26 -16.79
CA ILE A 379 10.31 -2.43 -17.11
C ILE A 379 10.77 -1.18 -17.86
N GLU A 380 11.88 -0.59 -17.44
CA GLU A 380 12.50 0.53 -18.13
C GLU A 380 13.31 0.03 -19.35
N PRO A 381 13.60 0.89 -20.35
CA PRO A 381 14.46 0.53 -21.47
C PRO A 381 15.84 0.01 -21.02
N GLY A 382 16.34 -1.04 -21.68
CA GLY A 382 17.66 -1.61 -21.46
C GLY A 382 17.64 -3.09 -21.03
N PRO A 383 18.70 -3.58 -20.35
CA PRO A 383 18.74 -4.94 -19.84
C PRO A 383 17.71 -5.15 -18.73
N ILE A 384 17.04 -6.30 -18.77
CA ILE A 384 16.08 -6.75 -17.77
C ILE A 384 16.81 -7.71 -16.85
N THR A 385 16.89 -7.39 -15.55
CA THR A 385 17.49 -8.26 -14.55
C THR A 385 16.46 -9.15 -13.87
N TYR A 386 16.90 -10.25 -13.26
CA TYR A 386 16.03 -11.10 -12.46
C TYR A 386 15.42 -10.35 -11.28
N GLY A 387 16.15 -9.41 -10.67
CA GLY A 387 15.61 -8.51 -9.66
C GLY A 387 14.41 -7.71 -10.16
N GLN A 388 14.51 -7.14 -11.36
CA GLN A 388 13.39 -6.43 -12.01
C GLN A 388 12.23 -7.38 -12.32
N ALA A 389 12.50 -8.60 -12.79
CA ALA A 389 11.45 -9.59 -13.05
C ALA A 389 10.69 -9.96 -11.75
N VAL A 390 11.40 -10.12 -10.64
CA VAL A 390 10.79 -10.32 -9.30
C VAL A 390 9.97 -9.09 -8.91
N THR A 391 10.44 -7.88 -9.15
CA THR A 391 9.65 -6.67 -8.89
C THR A 391 8.38 -6.60 -9.74
N VAL A 392 8.34 -7.20 -10.93
CA VAL A 392 7.11 -7.33 -11.73
C VAL A 392 6.16 -8.39 -11.13
N GLN A 393 6.68 -9.55 -10.72
CA GLN A 393 5.90 -10.67 -10.13
C GLN A 393 6.50 -11.17 -8.80
N PRO A 394 6.25 -10.47 -7.68
CA PRO A 394 6.95 -10.75 -6.41
C PRO A 394 6.27 -11.82 -5.55
N PHE A 395 5.08 -12.28 -5.94
CA PHE A 395 4.22 -13.14 -5.12
C PHE A 395 4.65 -14.61 -5.09
N ALA A 396 5.43 -15.05 -6.08
CA ALA A 396 5.80 -16.46 -6.26
C ALA A 396 4.58 -17.38 -6.31
N ASN A 397 3.55 -17.00 -7.08
CA ASN A 397 2.41 -17.88 -7.32
C ASN A 397 2.86 -19.09 -8.15
N THR A 398 2.09 -20.18 -8.09
CA THR A 398 2.19 -21.26 -9.07
C THR A 398 1.18 -21.08 -10.19
N LEU A 399 1.43 -21.67 -11.36
CA LEU A 399 0.49 -21.67 -12.47
C LEU A 399 -0.54 -22.79 -12.32
N VAL A 400 -1.82 -22.45 -12.30
CA VAL A 400 -2.93 -23.40 -12.15
C VAL A 400 -3.74 -23.44 -13.42
N GLN A 401 -3.89 -24.65 -13.97
CA GLN A 401 -4.76 -24.93 -15.11
C GLN A 401 -6.16 -25.30 -14.65
N LEU A 402 -7.17 -24.68 -15.25
CA LEU A 402 -8.59 -24.89 -14.97
C LEU A 402 -9.33 -25.17 -16.29
N ASP A 403 -10.23 -26.17 -16.28
CA ASP A 403 -11.16 -26.41 -17.38
C ASP A 403 -12.50 -25.73 -17.07
N LEU A 404 -12.89 -24.73 -17.87
CA LEU A 404 -14.14 -23.96 -17.72
C LEU A 404 -14.99 -24.05 -18.98
N SER A 405 -16.32 -24.07 -18.86
CA SER A 405 -17.18 -23.82 -20.02
C SER A 405 -17.05 -22.37 -20.50
N GLY A 406 -17.43 -22.07 -21.73
CA GLY A 406 -17.46 -20.70 -22.24
C GLY A 406 -18.33 -19.76 -21.38
N SER A 407 -19.46 -20.26 -20.89
CA SER A 407 -20.35 -19.53 -19.98
C SER A 407 -19.73 -19.27 -18.60
N GLU A 408 -18.94 -20.20 -18.07
CA GLU A 408 -18.21 -20.01 -16.82
C GLU A 408 -17.06 -19.02 -16.98
N LEU A 409 -16.32 -19.11 -18.08
CA LEU A 409 -15.25 -18.17 -18.38
C LEU A 409 -15.78 -16.74 -18.51
N ALA A 410 -16.89 -16.54 -19.23
CA ALA A 410 -17.55 -15.23 -19.28
C ALA A 410 -18.00 -14.77 -17.90
N SER A 411 -18.54 -15.68 -17.08
CA SER A 411 -18.97 -15.36 -15.71
C SER A 411 -17.82 -15.01 -14.77
N VAL A 412 -16.64 -15.63 -14.92
CA VAL A 412 -15.42 -15.28 -14.16
C VAL A 412 -15.00 -13.86 -14.50
N LEU A 413 -15.00 -13.51 -15.80
CA LEU A 413 -14.63 -12.17 -16.25
C LEU A 413 -15.58 -11.08 -15.72
N GLU A 414 -16.81 -11.43 -15.33
CA GLU A 414 -17.79 -10.49 -14.72
C GLU A 414 -17.56 -10.21 -13.24
N GLU A 415 -16.96 -11.14 -12.47
CA GLU A 415 -16.95 -11.08 -10.99
C GLU A 415 -16.32 -9.79 -10.44
N THR A 416 -15.36 -9.20 -11.17
CA THR A 416 -14.60 -8.02 -10.74
C THR A 416 -14.93 -6.75 -11.52
N LEU A 417 -15.86 -6.81 -12.49
CA LEU A 417 -16.26 -5.63 -13.28
C LEU A 417 -17.19 -4.68 -12.55
N GLY A 418 -17.84 -5.14 -11.47
CA GLY A 418 -18.75 -4.34 -10.66
C GLY A 418 -18.06 -3.11 -10.05
N SER A 419 -16.80 -3.27 -9.65
CA SER A 419 -15.97 -2.23 -9.04
C SER A 419 -15.37 -1.25 -10.05
N LEU A 420 -15.57 -1.44 -11.35
CA LEU A 420 -15.11 -0.47 -12.35
C LEU A 420 -16.05 0.74 -12.40
N PRO A 421 -15.52 1.97 -12.61
CA PRO A 421 -14.11 2.28 -12.84
C PRO A 421 -13.29 2.57 -11.57
N GLU A 422 -13.87 2.39 -10.38
CA GLU A 422 -13.30 2.78 -9.08
C GLU A 422 -12.08 1.94 -8.72
N SER A 423 -12.12 0.63 -8.99
CA SER A 423 -10.99 -0.28 -8.84
C SER A 423 -10.84 -1.18 -10.07
N SER A 424 -9.60 -1.38 -10.47
CA SER A 424 -9.20 -2.26 -11.58
C SER A 424 -8.25 -3.37 -11.16
N ALA A 425 -7.96 -3.49 -9.85
CA ALA A 425 -6.97 -4.44 -9.35
C ALA A 425 -7.32 -5.89 -9.71
N GLY A 426 -8.60 -6.25 -9.59
CA GLY A 426 -9.12 -7.57 -9.92
C GLY A 426 -9.45 -7.82 -11.40
N LEU A 427 -9.22 -6.83 -12.28
CA LEU A 427 -9.46 -7.00 -13.72
C LEU A 427 -8.47 -8.01 -14.30
N LEU A 428 -8.96 -8.95 -15.11
CA LEU A 428 -8.14 -10.01 -15.70
C LEU A 428 -7.62 -9.60 -17.09
N CYS A 429 -6.31 -9.48 -17.25
CA CYS A 429 -5.66 -9.29 -18.55
C CYS A 429 -5.40 -10.65 -19.21
N PRO A 430 -5.85 -10.87 -20.45
CA PRO A 430 -5.66 -12.15 -21.13
C PRO A 430 -4.36 -12.19 -21.93
N SER A 431 -3.91 -13.41 -22.20
CA SER A 431 -2.79 -13.70 -23.11
C SER A 431 -3.16 -13.43 -24.58
N HIS A 432 -2.16 -13.39 -25.45
CA HIS A 432 -2.25 -13.17 -26.88
C HIS A 432 -3.26 -14.11 -27.53
N GLY A 433 -4.01 -13.58 -28.50
CA GLY A 433 -5.10 -14.30 -29.18
C GLY A 433 -6.39 -14.42 -28.36
N THR A 434 -6.46 -13.87 -27.15
CA THR A 434 -7.67 -13.82 -26.33
C THR A 434 -8.05 -12.37 -26.06
N SER A 435 -9.33 -12.02 -26.19
CA SER A 435 -9.80 -10.65 -25.97
C SER A 435 -11.24 -10.61 -25.49
N TYR A 436 -11.63 -9.52 -24.81
CA TYR A 436 -13.03 -9.30 -24.43
C TYR A 436 -13.40 -7.82 -24.36
N VAL A 437 -14.71 -7.56 -24.48
CA VAL A 437 -15.31 -6.22 -24.44
C VAL A 437 -16.21 -6.08 -23.22
N ILE A 438 -15.95 -5.06 -22.41
CA ILE A 438 -16.73 -4.65 -21.25
C ILE A 438 -17.64 -3.48 -21.67
N ASP A 439 -18.95 -3.66 -21.58
CA ASP A 439 -19.95 -2.61 -21.81
C ASP A 439 -20.52 -2.12 -20.47
N LEU A 440 -20.08 -0.94 -20.02
CA LEU A 440 -20.54 -0.34 -18.77
C LEU A 440 -22.01 0.13 -18.80
N GLY A 441 -22.64 0.16 -19.98
CA GLY A 441 -24.06 0.42 -20.15
C GLY A 441 -24.95 -0.79 -19.86
N LYS A 442 -24.36 -1.97 -19.68
CA LYS A 442 -25.08 -3.21 -19.33
C LYS A 442 -25.17 -3.40 -17.81
N PRO A 443 -26.22 -4.09 -17.34
CA PRO A 443 -26.32 -4.44 -15.92
C PRO A 443 -25.15 -5.35 -15.50
N PRO A 444 -24.69 -5.27 -14.23
CA PRO A 444 -23.68 -6.17 -13.69
C PRO A 444 -24.01 -7.65 -13.98
N GLY A 445 -23.01 -8.43 -14.39
CA GLY A 445 -23.19 -9.82 -14.82
C GLY A 445 -23.57 -9.99 -16.30
N GLN A 446 -23.69 -8.89 -17.05
CA GLN A 446 -23.93 -8.89 -18.51
C GLN A 446 -23.06 -7.86 -19.25
N ARG A 447 -21.99 -7.37 -18.61
CA ARG A 447 -21.05 -6.39 -19.15
C ARG A 447 -20.06 -6.99 -20.14
N VAL A 448 -19.72 -8.28 -20.04
CA VAL A 448 -18.88 -8.99 -21.01
C VAL A 448 -19.72 -9.32 -22.25
N THR A 449 -19.60 -8.48 -23.27
CA THR A 449 -20.46 -8.56 -24.48
C THR A 449 -19.82 -9.30 -25.64
N GLN A 450 -18.49 -9.40 -25.64
CA GLN A 450 -17.72 -10.15 -26.62
C GLN A 450 -16.57 -10.84 -25.90
N LEU A 451 -16.35 -12.12 -26.19
CA LEU A 451 -15.23 -12.90 -25.67
C LEU A 451 -14.68 -13.78 -26.79
N MET A 452 -13.40 -13.62 -27.05
CA MET A 452 -12.62 -14.36 -28.04
C MET A 452 -11.55 -15.15 -27.30
N VAL A 453 -11.40 -16.44 -27.61
CA VAL A 453 -10.32 -17.30 -27.09
C VAL A 453 -9.59 -17.92 -28.27
N ALA A 454 -8.27 -17.80 -28.30
CA ALA A 454 -7.42 -18.27 -29.40
C ALA A 454 -7.92 -17.82 -30.80
N GLY A 455 -8.38 -16.57 -30.90
CA GLY A 455 -8.85 -15.93 -32.13
C GLY A 455 -10.26 -16.33 -32.56
N LYS A 456 -11.00 -17.10 -31.77
CA LYS A 456 -12.36 -17.58 -32.09
C LYS A 456 -13.38 -17.08 -31.07
N PRO A 457 -14.63 -16.75 -31.48
CA PRO A 457 -15.70 -16.46 -30.54
C PRO A 457 -15.92 -17.62 -29.58
N VAL A 458 -16.12 -17.32 -28.30
CA VAL A 458 -16.40 -18.34 -27.30
C VAL A 458 -17.80 -18.93 -27.48
N GLU A 459 -17.88 -20.26 -27.42
CA GLU A 459 -19.12 -21.04 -27.41
C GLU A 459 -19.49 -21.43 -25.98
N SER A 460 -20.75 -21.22 -25.57
CA SER A 460 -21.20 -21.38 -24.17
C SER A 460 -20.82 -22.71 -23.54
N GLU A 461 -21.04 -23.82 -24.26
CA GLU A 461 -20.88 -25.18 -23.74
C GLU A 461 -19.50 -25.78 -24.03
N GLN A 462 -18.70 -25.14 -24.90
CA GLN A 462 -17.35 -25.60 -25.17
C GLN A 462 -16.49 -25.43 -23.93
N VAL A 463 -15.67 -26.44 -23.63
CA VAL A 463 -14.72 -26.41 -22.52
C VAL A 463 -13.39 -25.84 -23.00
N TYR A 464 -12.89 -24.83 -22.28
CA TYR A 464 -11.61 -24.18 -22.50
C TYR A 464 -10.71 -24.46 -21.31
N ARG A 465 -9.49 -24.92 -21.58
CA ARG A 465 -8.45 -25.01 -20.57
C ARG A 465 -7.70 -23.68 -20.49
N ILE A 466 -7.78 -23.02 -19.35
CA ILE A 466 -7.11 -21.75 -19.10
C ILE A 466 -6.04 -21.89 -18.02
N THR A 467 -5.11 -20.96 -17.97
CA THR A 467 -4.11 -20.83 -16.91
C THR A 467 -4.31 -19.54 -16.12
N VAL A 468 -4.27 -19.63 -14.79
CA VAL A 468 -4.28 -18.48 -13.87
C VAL A 468 -3.23 -18.67 -12.78
N PRO A 469 -2.78 -17.62 -12.06
CA PRO A 469 -1.93 -17.78 -10.89
C PRO A 469 -2.72 -18.45 -9.74
N SER A 470 -2.03 -19.16 -8.86
CA SER A 470 -2.64 -19.89 -7.75
C SER A 470 -3.47 -19.02 -6.81
N PHE A 471 -3.09 -17.75 -6.63
CA PHE A 471 -3.90 -16.74 -5.94
C PHE A 471 -5.32 -16.61 -6.52
N LEU A 472 -5.44 -16.45 -7.84
CA LEU A 472 -6.75 -16.37 -8.51
C LEU A 472 -7.49 -17.71 -8.47
N ALA A 473 -6.79 -18.83 -8.64
CA ALA A 473 -7.39 -20.16 -8.53
C ALA A 473 -7.91 -20.47 -7.11
N ALA A 474 -7.41 -19.77 -6.08
CA ALA A 474 -7.89 -19.86 -4.71
C ALA A 474 -9.06 -18.90 -4.41
N GLY A 475 -9.45 -18.05 -5.36
CA GLY A 475 -10.52 -17.07 -5.21
C GLY A 475 -10.06 -15.68 -4.78
N GLY A 476 -8.76 -15.40 -4.86
CA GLY A 476 -8.21 -14.06 -4.66
C GLY A 476 -8.85 -13.02 -5.59
N ASP A 477 -8.82 -11.76 -5.19
CA ASP A 477 -9.47 -10.62 -5.87
C ASP A 477 -10.98 -10.81 -6.15
N GLY A 478 -11.65 -11.67 -5.38
CA GLY A 478 -13.09 -11.90 -5.52
C GLY A 478 -13.48 -12.92 -6.60
N HIS A 479 -12.53 -13.67 -7.15
CA HIS A 479 -12.78 -14.68 -8.19
C HIS A 479 -13.31 -16.02 -7.62
N ALA A 480 -14.42 -15.96 -6.88
CA ALA A 480 -15.00 -17.12 -6.19
C ALA A 480 -15.37 -18.25 -7.17
N LYS A 481 -15.77 -17.95 -8.41
CA LYS A 481 -16.05 -18.98 -9.43
C LYS A 481 -14.80 -19.76 -9.81
N LEU A 482 -13.61 -19.15 -9.82
CA LEU A 482 -12.36 -19.89 -10.05
C LEU A 482 -12.09 -20.88 -8.92
N ALA A 483 -12.33 -20.49 -7.66
CA ALA A 483 -12.17 -21.38 -6.52
C ALA A 483 -13.18 -22.55 -6.52
N GLN A 484 -14.40 -22.30 -7.02
CA GLN A 484 -15.50 -23.27 -7.08
C GLN A 484 -15.49 -24.14 -8.34
N ALA A 485 -14.62 -23.85 -9.32
CA ALA A 485 -14.50 -24.61 -10.56
C ALA A 485 -14.24 -26.10 -10.25
N ASN A 486 -15.17 -26.95 -10.66
CA ASN A 486 -15.25 -28.36 -10.21
C ASN A 486 -14.97 -29.38 -11.33
N ARG A 487 -14.64 -28.93 -12.53
CA ARG A 487 -14.08 -29.78 -13.60
C ARG A 487 -12.61 -30.09 -13.27
N ARG A 488 -11.72 -30.06 -14.26
CA ARG A 488 -10.29 -30.28 -14.04
C ARG A 488 -9.67 -29.04 -13.39
N ARG A 489 -8.92 -29.27 -12.32
CA ARG A 489 -7.99 -28.31 -11.69
C ARG A 489 -6.64 -28.99 -11.53
N TYR A 490 -5.58 -28.37 -12.03
CA TYR A 490 -4.23 -28.90 -11.93
C TYR A 490 -3.24 -27.77 -11.68
N ASP A 491 -2.63 -27.75 -10.50
CA ASP A 491 -1.49 -26.88 -10.21
C ASP A 491 -0.23 -27.51 -10.82
N THR A 492 0.45 -26.77 -11.69
CA THR A 492 1.65 -27.29 -12.36
C THR A 492 2.87 -27.30 -11.45
N GLY A 493 2.84 -26.59 -10.33
CA GLY A 493 4.00 -26.31 -9.48
C GLY A 493 5.01 -25.36 -10.11
N THR A 494 4.79 -24.91 -11.35
CA THR A 494 5.65 -23.92 -12.03
C THR A 494 5.42 -22.56 -11.40
N LEU A 495 6.49 -21.92 -10.94
CA LEU A 495 6.42 -20.56 -10.43
C LEU A 495 6.14 -19.58 -11.57
N ASP A 496 5.30 -18.58 -11.29
CA ASP A 496 4.97 -17.49 -12.20
C ASP A 496 6.22 -16.71 -12.64
N ILE A 497 7.14 -16.44 -11.70
CA ILE A 497 8.43 -15.81 -11.99
C ILE A 497 9.33 -16.66 -12.89
N ASP A 498 9.32 -17.99 -12.77
CA ASP A 498 10.14 -18.87 -13.61
C ASP A 498 9.59 -18.91 -15.04
N ALA A 499 8.26 -18.96 -15.19
CA ALA A 499 7.60 -18.86 -16.48
C ALA A 499 7.90 -17.52 -17.16
N PHE A 500 7.87 -16.41 -16.42
CA PHE A 500 8.18 -15.09 -16.94
C PHE A 500 9.64 -14.94 -17.36
N VAL A 501 10.58 -15.38 -16.54
CA VAL A 501 12.01 -15.36 -16.89
C VAL A 501 12.29 -16.20 -18.13
N ALA A 502 11.71 -17.41 -18.24
CA ALA A 502 11.86 -18.25 -19.43
C ALA A 502 11.29 -17.56 -20.68
N TYR A 503 10.16 -16.85 -20.55
CA TYR A 503 9.56 -16.11 -21.64
C TYR A 503 10.44 -14.94 -22.11
N LEU A 504 10.97 -14.13 -21.17
CA LEU A 504 11.88 -13.02 -21.48
C LEU A 504 13.14 -13.52 -22.22
N GLN A 505 13.71 -14.64 -21.80
CA GLN A 505 14.88 -15.24 -22.45
C GLN A 505 14.57 -15.76 -23.87
N ALA A 506 13.36 -16.27 -24.09
CA ALA A 506 12.93 -16.76 -25.40
C ALA A 506 12.54 -15.65 -26.38
N HIS A 507 12.24 -14.45 -25.88
CA HIS A 507 11.76 -13.30 -26.65
C HIS A 507 12.64 -12.06 -26.38
N ASP A 508 13.94 -12.15 -26.66
CA ASP A 508 14.89 -11.06 -26.46
C ASP A 508 15.21 -10.36 -27.82
N PRO A 509 14.87 -9.07 -28.03
CA PRO A 509 14.25 -8.15 -27.08
C PRO A 509 12.74 -8.36 -26.89
N THR A 510 12.27 -8.14 -25.65
CA THR A 510 10.84 -8.20 -25.29
C THR A 510 10.22 -6.81 -25.37
N ASP A 511 9.07 -6.72 -26.03
CA ASP A 511 8.25 -5.53 -26.11
C ASP A 511 6.84 -5.80 -25.55
N GLY A 512 6.23 -4.78 -24.94
CA GLY A 512 4.83 -4.81 -24.53
C GLY A 512 3.98 -3.95 -25.44
N THR A 513 3.28 -4.58 -26.39
CA THR A 513 2.33 -3.90 -27.27
C THR A 513 0.91 -3.99 -26.75
N LEU A 514 0.16 -2.91 -26.89
CA LEU A 514 -1.29 -2.92 -26.74
C LEU A 514 -1.90 -3.50 -28.03
N GLU A 515 -2.81 -4.45 -27.88
CA GLU A 515 -3.46 -5.18 -28.97
C GLU A 515 -4.99 -5.06 -28.92
N GLY A 516 -5.54 -4.30 -27.97
CA GLY A 516 -6.98 -4.22 -27.74
C GLY A 516 -7.53 -5.45 -27.04
N ARG A 517 -6.72 -6.14 -26.22
CA ARG A 517 -7.11 -7.38 -25.52
C ARG A 517 -8.26 -7.16 -24.54
N VAL A 518 -8.35 -5.97 -23.93
CA VAL A 518 -9.47 -5.58 -23.06
C VAL A 518 -9.96 -4.21 -23.46
N THR A 519 -11.20 -4.13 -23.93
CA THR A 519 -11.82 -2.88 -24.39
C THR A 519 -13.00 -2.52 -23.49
N VAL A 520 -13.09 -1.26 -23.04
CA VAL A 520 -14.23 -0.74 -22.28
C VAL A 520 -15.03 0.21 -23.16
N VAL A 521 -16.35 -0.03 -23.25
CA VAL A 521 -17.32 0.78 -23.99
C VAL A 521 -18.51 1.16 -23.12
N GLY A 522 -19.37 2.03 -23.64
CA GLY A 522 -20.57 2.48 -22.95
C GLY A 522 -20.30 3.53 -21.86
N THR A 523 -21.37 3.96 -21.20
CA THR A 523 -21.34 4.84 -20.03
C THR A 523 -21.91 4.06 -18.84
N PRO A 524 -21.39 4.24 -17.61
CA PRO A 524 -21.96 3.58 -16.44
C PRO A 524 -23.47 3.77 -16.39
N THR A 525 -24.23 2.68 -16.32
CA THR A 525 -25.67 2.76 -16.05
C THR A 525 -25.86 3.37 -14.65
N PRO A 526 -26.68 4.42 -14.48
CA PRO A 526 -26.90 5.07 -13.18
C PRO A 526 -27.50 4.13 -12.12
#